data_AF-A0A8X8W977-F1
#
_entry.id   AF-A0A8X8W977-F1
#
_cell.length_a   1.000
_cell.length_b   1.000
_cell.length_c   1.000
_cell.angle_alpha   90.00
_cell.angle_beta   90.00
_cell.angle_gamma   90.00
#
_symmetry.space_group_name_H-M   'P 1'
#
loop_
_entity.id
_entity.type
_entity.pdbx_description
1 polymer ?
#
loop_
_entity_poly.entity_id
_entity_poly.type
_entity_poly.pdbx_seq_one_letter_code
_entity_poly.pdbx_strand_id
1 'polypeptide(L)' 'MGNQMWPSLISKAISGGLDAIDTYVFWNLHEPQPGQYDFSGRRDLVSFIKEVHSHGLYVCLRIGPFIQGEWSYG' A
#
# COMPACT_ATOMS: atom_id res chain seq x y z
N MET A 1 6.43 15.39 -4.23
CA MET A 1 5.08 15.46 -4.84
C MET A 1 4.28 14.29 -4.29
N GLY A 2 3.14 14.56 -3.65
CA GLY A 2 2.34 13.55 -2.93
C GLY A 2 1.65 12.56 -3.87
N ASN A 3 1.12 11.48 -3.31
CA ASN A 3 0.51 10.37 -4.05
C ASN A 3 -0.87 10.74 -4.61
N GLN A 4 -0.89 11.53 -5.68
CA GLN A 4 -2.10 12.10 -6.30
C GLN A 4 -3.08 11.05 -6.86
N MET A 5 -2.64 9.80 -7.06
CA MET A 5 -3.48 8.76 -7.69
C MET A 5 -4.35 7.98 -6.71
N TRP A 6 -3.93 7.83 -5.45
CA TRP A 6 -4.64 6.95 -4.50
C TRP A 6 -6.11 7.33 -4.29
N PRO A 7 -6.47 8.60 -4.07
CA PRO A 7 -7.88 8.96 -3.84
C PRO A 7 -8.77 8.56 -5.03
N SER A 8 -8.28 8.74 -6.26
CA SER A 8 -9.02 8.38 -7.47
C SER A 8 -9.18 6.86 -7.63
N LEU A 9 -8.14 6.08 -7.32
CA LEU A 9 -8.22 4.61 -7.37
C LEU A 9 -9.14 4.04 -6.29
N ILE A 10 -9.08 4.58 -5.07
CA ILE A 10 -9.96 4.21 -3.96
C ILE A 10 -11.42 4.54 -4.29
N SER A 11 -11.69 5.71 -4.88
CA SER A 11 -13.05 6.08 -5.32
C SER A 11 -13.63 5.12 -6.36
N LYS A 12 -12.78 4.58 -7.25
CA LYS A 12 -13.20 3.56 -8.23
C LYS A 12 -13.51 2.23 -7.55
N ALA A 13 -12.72 1.83 -6.55
CA ALA A 13 -13.00 0.63 -5.76
C ALA A 13 -14.37 0.72 -5.05
N ILE A 14 -14.69 1.87 -4.47
CA ILE A 14 -15.99 2.14 -3.84
C ILE A 14 -17.13 2.09 -4.87
N SER A 15 -16.95 2.74 -6.02
CA SER A 15 -17.93 2.68 -7.12
C SER A 15 -18.13 1.26 -7.64
N GLY A 16 -17.12 0.40 -7.50
CA GLY A 16 -17.18 -1.02 -7.83
C GLY A 16 -17.82 -1.89 -6.75
N GLY A 17 -18.23 -1.32 -5.61
CA GLY A 17 -18.88 -2.04 -4.51
C GLY A 17 -17.92 -2.83 -3.61
N LEU A 18 -16.64 -2.43 -3.54
CA LEU A 18 -15.67 -3.07 -2.63
C LEU A 18 -15.79 -2.50 -1.21
N ASP A 19 -15.60 -3.37 -0.21
CA ASP A 19 -15.55 -3.00 1.21
C ASP A 19 -14.12 -2.92 1.75
N ALA A 20 -13.14 -3.48 1.03
CA ALA A 20 -11.75 -3.57 1.46
C ALA A 20 -10.76 -3.42 0.30
N ILE A 21 -9.58 -2.90 0.61
CA ILE A 21 -8.41 -2.92 -0.28
C ILE A 21 -7.41 -3.95 0.25
N ASP A 22 -6.99 -4.88 -0.62
CA ASP A 22 -5.89 -5.81 -0.36
C ASP A 22 -4.58 -5.24 -0.92
N THR A 23 -3.53 -5.22 -0.10
CA THR A 23 -2.19 -4.80 -0.54
C THR A 23 -1.08 -5.62 0.10
N TYR A 24 -0.02 -5.83 -0.67
CA TYR A 24 1.26 -6.30 -0.16
C TYR A 24 2.07 -5.20 0.53
N VAL A 25 3.03 -5.63 1.37
CA VAL A 25 4.12 -4.79 1.87
C VAL A 25 5.42 -5.19 1.16
N PHE A 26 6.00 -4.28 0.39
CA PHE A 26 7.21 -4.53 -0.41
C PHE A 26 8.47 -4.25 0.43
N TRP A 27 8.90 -5.23 1.24
CA TRP A 27 10.01 -5.04 2.18
C TRP A 27 11.33 -4.66 1.52
N ASN A 28 11.60 -5.13 0.30
CA ASN A 28 12.80 -4.73 -0.44
C ASN A 28 12.83 -3.22 -0.80
N LEU A 29 11.67 -2.56 -0.85
CA LEU A 29 11.56 -1.11 -1.00
C LEU A 29 11.66 -0.39 0.34
N HIS A 30 11.11 -0.99 1.40
CA HIS A 30 11.09 -0.41 2.73
C HIS A 30 12.39 -0.60 3.50
N GLU A 31 13.21 -1.60 3.18
CA GLU A 31 14.51 -1.86 3.80
C GLU A 31 15.54 -2.20 2.70
N PRO A 32 15.96 -1.22 1.88
CA PRO A 32 16.93 -1.45 0.80
C PRO A 32 18.30 -1.89 1.31
N GLN A 33 18.65 -1.55 2.54
CA GLN A 33 19.83 -2.04 3.25
C GLN A 33 19.41 -2.45 4.67
N PRO A 34 20.03 -3.49 5.27
CA PRO A 34 19.69 -3.92 6.62
C PRO A 34 19.71 -2.77 7.63
N GLY A 35 18.59 -2.58 8.33
CA GLY A 35 18.37 -1.53 9.32
C GLY A 35 18.10 -0.12 8.77
N GLN A 36 18.08 0.08 7.45
CA GLN A 36 17.79 1.37 6.82
C GLN A 36 16.38 1.36 6.23
N TYR A 37 15.44 2.01 6.92
CA TYR A 37 14.04 2.02 6.52
C TYR A 37 13.63 3.25 5.70
N ASP A 38 12.86 3.04 4.62
CA ASP A 38 12.29 4.10 3.78
C ASP A 38 10.77 3.95 3.61
N PHE A 39 10.03 4.80 4.33
CA PHE A 39 8.57 4.96 4.22
C PHE A 39 8.18 6.33 3.64
N SER A 40 9.02 6.92 2.80
CA SER A 40 8.79 8.23 2.20
C SER A 40 8.13 8.16 0.83
N GLY A 41 7.43 9.24 0.45
CA GLY A 41 6.83 9.41 -0.88
C GLY A 41 5.85 8.30 -1.22
N ARG A 42 6.10 7.57 -2.32
CA ARG A 42 5.23 6.45 -2.74
C ARG A 42 5.31 5.21 -1.84
N ARG A 43 6.30 5.16 -0.94
CA ARG A 43 6.53 4.07 0.03
C ARG A 43 5.87 4.38 1.38
N ASP A 44 5.09 5.45 1.46
CA ASP A 44 4.41 5.77 2.72
C ASP A 44 3.18 4.88 2.92
N LEU A 45 3.43 3.69 3.47
CA LEU A 45 2.41 2.69 3.77
C LEU A 45 1.37 3.22 4.76
N VAL A 46 1.79 4.02 5.74
CA VAL A 46 0.89 4.57 6.77
C VAL A 46 -0.07 5.57 6.15
N SER A 47 0.42 6.48 5.31
CA SER A 47 -0.44 7.43 4.60
C SER A 47 -1.39 6.72 3.65
N PHE A 48 -0.97 5.64 2.98
CA PHE A 48 -1.87 4.83 2.15
C PHE A 48 -3.01 4.22 2.98
N ILE A 49 -2.70 3.56 4.11
CA ILE A 49 -3.70 2.94 4.98
C ILE A 49 -4.68 3.99 5.53
N LYS A 50 -4.17 5.16 5.94
CA LYS A 50 -5.00 6.28 6.41
C LYS A 50 -5.92 6.82 5.31
N GLU A 51 -5.45 6.87 4.07
CA GLU A 51 -6.25 7.30 2.94
C GLU A 51 -7.37 6.30 2.60
N VAL A 52 -7.10 5.00 2.66
CA VAL A 52 -8.13 3.97 2.50
C VAL A 52 -9.18 4.08 3.62
N HIS A 53 -8.72 4.24 4.87
CA HIS A 53 -9.59 4.40 6.02
C HIS A 53 -10.43 5.69 5.97
N SER A 54 -9.87 6.81 5.47
CA SER A 54 -10.61 8.08 5.35
C SER A 54 -11.79 7.98 4.38
N HIS A 55 -11.77 7.00 3.47
CA HIS A 55 -12.85 6.70 2.54
C HIS A 55 -13.79 5.58 3.03
N GLY A 56 -13.62 5.09 4.26
CA GLY A 56 -14.52 4.12 4.89
C GLY A 56 -14.31 2.67 4.47
N LEU A 57 -13.20 2.34 3.79
CA LEU A 57 -12.84 0.97 3.42
C LEU A 57 -11.95 0.33 4.48
N TYR A 58 -12.01 -1.00 4.59
CA TYR A 58 -11.03 -1.79 5.34
C TYR A 58 -9.73 -2.00 4.53
N VAL A 59 -8.66 -2.39 5.22
CA VAL A 59 -7.41 -2.83 4.58
C VAL A 59 -7.10 -4.27 4.99
N CYS A 60 -6.91 -5.14 3.99
CA CYS A 60 -6.27 -6.44 4.17
C CYS A 60 -4.77 -6.27 3.91
N LEU A 61 -3.96 -6.27 4.96
CA LEU A 61 -2.53 -6.04 4.84
C LEU A 61 -1.78 -7.39 4.74
N ARG A 62 -1.25 -7.69 3.55
CA ARG A 62 -0.45 -8.89 3.31
C ARG A 62 1.02 -8.57 3.54
N ILE A 63 1.43 -8.72 4.80
CA ILE A 63 2.71 -8.21 5.31
C ILE A 63 3.93 -8.93 4.71
N GLY A 64 3.82 -10.18 4.24
CA GLY A 64 4.99 -10.94 3.78
C GLY A 64 5.83 -11.51 4.95
N PRO A 65 7.17 -11.58 4.86
CA PRO A 65 8.03 -10.74 4.00
C PRO A 65 8.22 -11.24 2.56
N PHE A 66 7.92 -12.51 2.29
CA PHE A 66 7.81 -13.03 0.93
C PHE A 66 6.35 -12.89 0.46
N ILE A 67 6.13 -12.17 -0.63
CA ILE A 67 4.78 -11.84 -1.11
C ILE A 67 4.49 -12.41 -2.51
N GLN A 68 5.51 -12.87 -3.24
CA GLN A 68 5.40 -13.06 -4.69
C GLN A 68 4.76 -11.78 -5.29
N GLY A 69 3.76 -11.90 -6.17
CA GLY A 69 3.14 -10.72 -6.75
C GLY A 69 3.96 -10.12 -7.90
N GLU A 70 4.76 -10.97 -8.56
CA GLU A 70 5.56 -10.63 -9.74
C GLU A 70 6.55 -9.48 -9.46
N TRP A 71 7.07 -9.41 -8.23
CA TRP A 71 8.01 -8.40 -7.79
C TRP A 71 9.44 -8.95 -7.69
N SER A 72 10.43 -8.07 -7.84
CA SER A 72 11.84 -8.47 -7.78
C SER A 72 12.17 -9.05 -6.40
N TYR A 73 12.56 -10.33 -6.37
CA TYR A 73 12.87 -11.13 -5.15
C TYR A 73 11.67 -11.53 -4.27
N GLY A 74 10.47 -11.61 -4.84
CA GLY A 74 9.26 -11.98 -4.13
C GLY A 74 8.25 -10.91 -4.40
#